data_AF-A0A7W1H2Q9-F1
#
_entry.id   AF-A0A7W1H2Q9-F1
#
_cell.length_a   1.000
_cell.length_b   1.000
_cell.length_c   1.000
_cell.angle_alpha   90.00
_cell.angle_beta   90.00
_cell.angle_gamma   90.00
#
_symmetry.space_group_name_H-M   'P 1'
#
loop_
_entity.id
_entity.type
_entity.pdbx_description
1 polymer ?
#
loop_
_entity_poly.entity_id
_entity_poly.type
_entity_poly.pdbx_seq_one_letter_code
_entity_poly.pdbx_strand_id
1 'polypeptide(L)' 'AQAYGGYGERVERTEDFAAAFERALASGKPALLELPVDPERISPRIRLSDLQSRAG' A
#
# COMPACT_ATOMS: atom_id res chain seq x y z
N ALA A 1 11.51 7.10 -0.83
CA ALA A 1 11.53 8.14 0.22
C ALA A 1 12.95 8.51 0.67
N GLN A 2 13.76 7.53 1.09
CA GLN A 2 15.11 7.78 1.62
C GLN A 2 16.06 8.53 0.67
N ALA A 3 16.03 8.21 -0.63
CA ALA A 3 16.83 8.90 -1.66
C ALA A 3 16.58 10.42 -1.75
N TYR A 4 15.44 10.90 -1.22
CA TYR A 4 15.06 12.31 -1.18
C TYR A 4 15.00 12.85 0.26
N GLY A 5 15.58 12.13 1.24
CA GLY A 5 15.60 12.53 2.65
C GLY A 5 14.30 12.30 3.42
N GLY A 6 13.29 11.68 2.80
CA GLY A 6 12.00 11.37 3.44
C GLY A 6 11.98 10.05 4.23
N TYR A 7 10.97 9.89 5.07
CA TYR A 7 10.67 8.63 5.76
C TYR A 7 10.02 7.64 4.81
N GLY A 8 10.48 6.39 4.82
CA GLY A 8 9.90 5.31 4.02
C GLY A 8 9.80 4.05 4.82
N GLU A 9 8.63 3.43 4.85
CA GLU A 9 8.40 2.12 5.49
C GLU A 9 7.44 1.30 4.63
N ARG A 10 7.69 -0.01 4.55
CA ARG A 10 6.83 -0.98 3.87
C ARG A 10 6.07 -1.78 4.92
N VAL A 11 4.75 -1.86 4.79
CA VAL A 11 3.86 -2.46 5.78
C VAL A 11 3.20 -3.69 5.18
N GLU A 12 3.67 -4.88 5.52
CA GLU A 12 3.19 -6.11 4.88
C GLU A 12 1.87 -6.64 5.43
N ARG A 13 1.52 -6.27 6.68
CA ARG A 13 0.28 -6.74 7.34
C ARG A 13 -0.54 -5.56 7.81
N THR A 14 -1.86 -5.69 7.67
CA THR A 14 -2.81 -4.63 8.08
C THR A 14 -2.69 -4.26 9.56
N GLU A 15 -2.42 -5.22 10.44
CA GLU A 15 -2.23 -5.00 11.87
C GLU A 15 -1.03 -4.10 12.22
N ASP A 16 -0.01 -4.06 11.36
CA ASP A 16 1.19 -3.25 11.59
C ASP A 16 0.99 -1.78 11.17
N PHE A 17 -0.08 -1.48 10.43
CA PHE A 17 -0.31 -0.16 9.86
C PHE A 17 -0.38 0.94 10.91
N ALA A 18 -1.12 0.72 12.01
CA ALA A 18 -1.28 1.73 13.05
C ALA A 18 0.08 2.13 13.64
N ALA A 19 0.93 1.14 13.95
CA ALA A 19 2.25 1.41 14.50
C ALA A 19 3.19 2.08 13.48
N ALA A 20 3.12 1.69 12.20
CA ALA A 20 3.89 2.32 11.12
C ALA A 20 3.47 3.77 10.88
N PHE A 21 2.18 4.06 10.99
CA PHE A 21 1.64 5.40 10.88
C PHE A 21 2.15 6.33 11.99
N GLU A 22 2.14 5.86 13.24
CA GLU A 22 2.69 6.63 14.37
C GLU A 22 4.18 6.93 14.19
N ARG A 23 4.98 5.94 13.73
CA ARG A 23 6.40 6.16 13.41
C ARG A 23 6.60 7.18 12.29
N ALA A 24 5.77 7.13 11.25
CA ALA A 24 5.82 8.08 10.14
C ALA A 24 5.52 9.51 10.60
N LEU A 25 4.51 9.70 11.45
CA LEU A 25 4.19 11.01 12.05
C LEU A 25 5.33 11.52 12.94
N ALA A 26 5.87 10.66 13.80
CA ALA A 26 6.97 10.99 14.69
C ALA A 26 8.28 11.32 13.94
N SER A 27 8.41 10.92 12.67
CA SER A 27 9.63 11.14 11.87
C SER A 27 9.92 12.62 11.57
N GLY A 28 8.90 13.49 11.63
CA GLY A 28 9.03 14.91 11.28
C GLY A 28 9.45 15.19 9.83
N LYS A 29 9.36 14.18 8.96
CA LYS A 29 9.79 14.23 7.54
C LYS A 29 8.59 13.97 6.62
N PRO A 30 8.65 14.40 5.34
CA PRO A 30 7.78 13.84 4.32
C PRO A 30 7.88 12.31 4.33
N ALA A 31 6.74 11.63 4.49
CA ALA A 31 6.69 10.20 4.77
C ALA A 31 5.88 9.44 3.69
N LEU A 32 6.35 8.24 3.34
CA LEU A 32 5.68 7.32 2.43
C LEU A 32 5.56 5.94 3.10
N LEU A 33 4.33 5.44 3.22
CA LEU A 33 4.05 4.06 3.62
C LEU A 33 3.67 3.24 2.39
N GLU A 34 4.45 2.22 2.07
CA GLU A 34 4.13 1.27 1.01
C GLU A 34 3.24 0.16 1.57
N LEU A 35 2.00 0.10 1.10
CA LEU A 35 1.03 -0.93 1.48
C LEU A 35 0.85 -1.89 0.30
N PRO A 36 1.62 -2.98 0.21
CA PRO A 36 1.41 -3.98 -0.83
C PRO A 36 0.00 -4.56 -0.72
N VAL A 37 -0.73 -4.48 -1.81
CA VAL A 37 -2.04 -5.11 -1.98
C VAL A 37 -1.92 -6.18 -3.04
N ASP A 38 -2.76 -7.22 -2.91
CA ASP A 38 -2.88 -8.25 -3.95
C ASP A 38 -3.29 -7.60 -5.28
N PRO A 39 -2.46 -7.70 -6.34
CA PRO A 39 -2.75 -7.10 -7.64
C PRO A 39 -4.00 -7.69 -8.32
N GLU A 40 -4.47 -8.88 -7.92
CA GLU A 40 -5.73 -9.45 -8.40
C GLU A 40 -6.97 -8.83 -7.75
N ARG A 41 -6.81 -8.06 -6.65
CA ARG A 41 -7.87 -7.23 -6.05
C ARG A 41 -7.99 -5.91 -6.80
N ILE A 42 -8.42 -5.98 -8.07
CA ILE A 42 -8.45 -4.85 -9.02
C ILE A 42 -9.42 -3.73 -8.60
N SER A 43 -10.47 -4.03 -7.84
CA SER A 43 -11.28 -3.05 -7.09
C SER A 43 -12.28 -3.84 -6.26
N PRO A 44 -12.96 -3.26 -5.26
CA PRO A 44 -14.10 -3.92 -4.63
C PRO A 44 -15.26 -4.23 -5.61
N ARG A 45 -15.24 -3.72 -6.85
CA ARG A 45 -16.32 -3.89 -7.85
C ARG A 45 -16.00 -4.82 -9.02
N ILE A 46 -14.74 -5.14 -9.30
CA ILE A 46 -14.36 -5.88 -10.52
C ILE A 46 -13.24 -6.86 -10.17
N ARG A 47 -13.50 -8.16 -10.39
CA ARG A 47 -12.48 -9.21 -10.31
C ARG A 47 -11.78 -9.34 -11.67
N LEU A 48 -10.50 -9.70 -11.68
CA LEU A 48 -9.74 -9.97 -12.91
C LEU A 48 -10.40 -11.07 -13.78
N SER A 49 -11.01 -12.07 -13.14
CA SER A 49 -11.83 -13.10 -13.80
C SER A 49 -12.96 -12.51 -14.64
N ASP A 50 -13.58 -11.42 -14.17
CA ASP A 50 -14.73 -10.80 -14.83
C ASP A 50 -14.30 -10.11 -16.13
N LEU A 51 -13.08 -9.59 -16.18
CA LEU A 51 -12.51 -8.97 -17.39
C LEU A 51 -12.13 -10.02 -18.45
N GLN A 52 -11.63 -11.18 -18.03
CA GLN A 52 -11.26 -12.28 -18.93
C GLN A 52 -12.48 -12.96 -19.56
N SER A 53 -13.58 -13.10 -18.80
CA SER A 53 -14.84 -13.72 -19.29
C SER A 53 -15.55 -12.90 -20.39
N ARG A 54 -15.29 -11.59 -20.48
CA ARG A 54 -15.90 -10.69 -21.47
C ARG A 54 -15.19 -10.68 -22.83
N ALA A 55 -14.00 -11.26 -22.90
CA ALA A 55 -13.19 -11.33 -24.11
C ALA A 55 -13.38 -12.63 -24.91
N GLY A 56 -14.31 -13.50 -24.49
CA GLY A 56 -14.66 -14.76 -25.14
C GLY A 56 -16.02 -14.73 -25.83
#